data_AF-A0A940S649-F1
#
_entry.id   AF-A0A940S649-F1
#
_cell.length_a   1.000
_cell.length_b   1.000
_cell.length_c   1.000
_cell.angle_alpha   90.00
_cell.angle_beta   90.00
_cell.angle_gamma   90.00
#
_symmetry.space_group_name_H-M   'P 1'
#
loop_
_entity.id
_entity.type
_entity.pdbx_description
1 polymer ?
#
loop_
_entity_poly.entity_id
_entity_poly.type
_entity_poly.pdbx_seq_one_letter_code
_entity_poly.pdbx_strand_id
1 'polypeptide(L)'
;MAARRGPLQPGDAARLARVLALLGSDHDGERAAAALAAHRLIKRLGLTWPDLLAPADPRAAPEPPPPNLLEAAESRLRQTQRENADLRRQITLLKRRLEALQPRPPAPEWED
;
A
#
# COMPACT_ATOMS: atom_id res chain seq x y z
N MET A 1 5.48 -19.47 19.70
CA MET A 1 4.56 -19.30 18.55
C MET A 1 5.39 -18.88 17.35
N ALA A 2 5.47 -19.70 16.30
CA ALA A 2 6.21 -19.35 15.10
C ALA A 2 5.37 -18.38 14.25
N ALA A 3 5.84 -17.14 14.10
CA ALA A 3 5.27 -16.20 13.13
C ALA A 3 5.41 -16.81 11.73
N ARG A 4 4.38 -16.62 10.88
CA ARG A 4 4.44 -17.01 9.46
C ARG A 4 5.73 -16.46 8.85
N ARG A 5 6.66 -17.34 8.52
CA ARG A 5 7.92 -17.00 7.83
C ARG A 5 7.58 -16.55 6.42
N GLY A 6 7.52 -15.24 6.22
CA GLY A 6 7.43 -14.63 4.91
C GLY A 6 8.74 -13.91 4.60
N PRO A 7 9.14 -13.82 3.32
CA PRO A 7 10.26 -12.97 2.94
C PRO A 7 10.02 -11.53 3.41
N LEU A 8 11.10 -10.80 3.74
CA LEU A 8 11.00 -9.38 4.07
C LEU A 8 10.25 -8.65 2.94
N GLN A 9 9.31 -7.79 3.31
CA GLN A 9 8.62 -6.96 2.31
C GLN A 9 9.65 -6.10 1.56
N PRO A 10 9.49 -5.88 0.23
CA PRO A 10 10.50 -5.19 -0.57
C PRO A 10 10.91 -3.82 -0.03
N GLY A 11 9.95 -3.06 0.52
CA GLY A 11 10.21 -1.75 1.11
C GLY A 11 11.06 -1.81 2.39
N ASP A 12 10.80 -2.79 3.25
CA ASP A 12 11.58 -3.00 4.47
C ASP A 12 12.98 -3.55 4.16
N ALA A 13 13.10 -4.43 3.16
CA ALA A 13 14.38 -4.92 2.66
C ALA A 13 15.24 -3.77 2.12
N ALA A 14 14.66 -2.88 1.31
CA ALA A 14 15.37 -1.70 0.79
C ALA A 14 15.81 -0.75 1.91
N ARG A 15 14.96 -0.57 2.94
CA ARG A 15 15.32 0.25 4.11
C ARG A 15 16.46 -0.37 4.91
N LEU A 16 16.40 -1.68 5.16
CA LEU A 16 17.46 -2.40 5.87
C LEU A 16 18.78 -2.33 5.10
N ALA A 17 18.76 -2.54 3.78
CA ALA A 17 19.96 -2.45 2.94
C ALA A 17 20.62 -1.06 3.02
N ARG A 18 19.83 0.02 2.96
CA ARG A 18 20.35 1.40 3.09
C ARG A 18 21.04 1.63 4.44
N VAL A 19 20.47 1.13 5.53
CA VAL A 19 21.07 1.27 6.87
C VAL A 19 22.35 0.44 6.96
N LEU A 20 22.34 -0.79 6.45
CA LEU A 20 23.52 -1.67 6.48
C LEU A 20 24.68 -1.14 5.62
N ALA A 21 24.40 -0.36 4.57
CA ALA A 21 25.46 0.30 3.79
C ALA A 21 26.33 1.24 4.64
N LEU A 22 25.78 1.84 5.70
CA LEU A 22 26.50 2.75 6.61
C LEU A 22 27.46 2.02 7.56
N LEU A 23 27.42 0.69 7.63
CA LEU A 23 28.38 -0.09 8.42
C LEU A 23 29.81 0.00 7.85
N GLY A 24 29.96 0.40 6.58
CA GLY A 24 31.25 0.67 5.96
C GLY A 24 31.79 2.08 6.18
N SER A 25 31.14 2.92 7.00
CA SER A 25 31.60 4.29 7.25
C SER A 25 32.92 4.35 8.03
N ASP A 26 33.76 5.31 7.67
CA ASP A 26 35.00 5.65 8.39
C ASP A 26 34.74 6.21 9.80
N HIS A 27 33.51 6.64 10.09
CA HIS A 27 33.13 7.17 11.39
C HIS A 27 32.51 6.09 12.29
N ASP A 28 33.17 5.81 13.41
CA ASP A 28 32.73 4.82 14.39
C ASP A 28 31.30 5.05 14.89
N GLY A 29 30.94 6.32 15.12
CA GLY A 29 29.60 6.71 15.55
C GLY A 29 28.52 6.38 14.52
N GLU A 30 28.83 6.52 13.23
CA GLU A 30 27.90 6.18 12.15
C GLU A 30 27.70 4.67 12.04
N ARG A 31 28.78 3.88 12.17
CA ARG A 31 28.68 2.41 12.20
C ARG A 31 27.82 1.92 13.37
N ALA A 32 28.04 2.47 14.56
CA ALA A 32 27.26 2.12 15.75
C ALA A 32 25.76 2.51 15.59
N ALA A 33 25.49 3.70 15.05
CA ALA A 33 24.13 4.16 14.79
C ALA A 33 23.42 3.28 13.74
N ALA A 34 24.14 2.87 12.69
CA ALA A 34 23.63 1.97 11.66
C ALA A 34 23.27 0.60 12.22
N ALA A 35 24.16 -0.02 13.02
CA ALA A 35 23.90 -1.29 13.68
C ALA A 35 22.67 -1.22 14.58
N LEU A 36 22.54 -0.14 15.37
CA LEU A 36 21.38 0.08 16.24
C LEU A 36 20.08 0.25 15.44
N ALA A 37 20.12 1.01 14.34
CA ALA A 37 18.97 1.22 13.48
C ALA A 37 18.51 -0.07 12.80
N ALA A 38 19.45 -0.89 12.30
CA ALA A 38 19.16 -2.20 11.73
C ALA A 38 18.51 -3.13 12.77
N HIS A 39 19.07 -3.20 13.99
CA HIS A 39 18.52 -4.00 15.07
C HIS A 39 17.09 -3.57 15.47
N ARG A 40 16.84 -2.26 15.57
CA ARG A 40 15.50 -1.73 15.87
C ARG A 40 14.49 -2.06 14.77
N LEU A 41 14.90 -2.00 13.50
CA LEU A 41 14.04 -2.34 12.37
C LEU A 41 13.63 -3.81 12.42
N ILE A 42 14.59 -4.72 12.59
CA ILE A 42 14.35 -6.16 12.69
C ILE A 42 13.43 -6.49 13.87
N LYS A 43 13.70 -5.89 15.04
CA LYS A 43 12.87 -6.08 16.25
C LYS A 43 11.44 -5.56 16.05
N ARG A 44 11.26 -4.41 15.40
CA ARG A 44 9.93 -3.85 15.10
C ARG A 44 9.12 -4.76 14.18
N LEU A 45 9.79 -5.46 13.27
CA LEU A 45 9.17 -6.44 12.37
C LEU A 45 8.90 -7.79 13.07
N GLY A 46 9.28 -7.95 14.35
CA GLY A 46 9.12 -9.20 15.08
C GLY A 46 10.04 -10.33 14.59
N LEU A 47 11.12 -9.97 13.90
CA LEU A 47 12.07 -10.91 13.30
C LEU A 47 13.34 -11.02 14.15
N THR A 48 14.11 -12.07 13.90
CA THR A 48 15.49 -12.24 14.39
C THR A 48 16.49 -12.32 13.22
N TRP A 49 17.78 -12.17 13.50
CA TRP A 49 18.82 -12.35 12.48
C TRP A 49 18.79 -13.76 11.84
N PRO A 50 18.63 -14.86 12.59
CA PRO A 50 18.42 -16.18 11.99
C PRO A 50 17.23 -16.25 11.04
N ASP A 51 16.10 -15.59 11.36
CA ASP A 51 14.94 -15.57 10.47
C ASP A 51 15.24 -14.85 9.15
N LEU A 52 16.16 -13.88 9.17
CA LEU A 52 16.53 -13.06 8.02
C LEU A 52 17.60 -13.73 7.14
N LEU A 53 18.53 -14.45 7.77
CA LEU A 53 19.65 -15.12 7.11
C LEU A 53 19.33 -16.57 6.71
N ALA A 54 18.24 -17.14 7.23
CA ALA A 54 17.79 -18.46 6.83
C ALA A 54 17.54 -18.48 5.31
N PRO A 55 17.99 -19.54 4.61
CA PRO A 55 17.68 -19.69 3.20
C PRO A 55 16.17 -19.71 3.00
N ALA A 56 15.70 -19.00 1.97
CA ALA A 56 14.30 -19.05 1.59
C ALA A 56 13.92 -20.50 1.29
N ASP A 57 12.88 -21.01 1.94
CA ASP A 57 12.36 -22.35 1.64
C ASP A 57 11.82 -22.33 0.20
N PRO A 58 12.42 -23.08 -0.75
CA PRO A 58 11.95 -23.10 -2.13
C PRO A 58 10.52 -23.66 -2.25
N ARG A 59 10.01 -24.36 -1.23
CA ARG A 59 8.61 -24.83 -1.16
C ARG A 59 7.64 -23.76 -0.68
N ALA A 60 8.14 -22.65 -0.13
CA ALA A 60 7.34 -21.48 0.23
C ALA A 60 7.11 -20.53 -0.95
N ALA A 61 7.48 -20.93 -2.18
CA ALA A 61 7.04 -20.23 -3.37
C ALA A 61 5.51 -20.05 -3.31
N PRO A 62 5.00 -18.84 -3.60
CA PRO A 62 3.56 -18.64 -3.62
C PRO A 62 2.95 -19.68 -4.55
N GLU A 63 1.91 -20.35 -4.06
CA GLU A 63 1.13 -21.31 -4.84
C GLU A 63 0.85 -20.70 -6.22
N PRO A 64 1.08 -21.44 -7.32
CA PRO A 64 0.85 -20.91 -8.65
C PRO A 64 -0.57 -20.32 -8.70
N PRO A 65 -0.74 -19.13 -9.26
CA PRO A 65 -2.03 -18.46 -9.30
C PRO A 65 -3.09 -19.43 -9.84
N PRO A 66 -4.26 -19.58 -9.19
CA PRO A 66 -5.29 -20.49 -9.68
C PRO A 66 -5.59 -20.20 -11.15
N PRO A 67 -5.80 -21.24 -11.98
CA PRO A 67 -5.86 -21.12 -13.44
C PRO A 67 -6.88 -20.08 -13.95
N ASN A 68 -7.90 -19.76 -13.16
CA ASN A 68 -8.97 -18.83 -13.53
C ASN A 68 -8.77 -17.41 -12.94
N LEU A 69 -7.58 -17.05 -12.44
CA LEU A 69 -7.35 -15.75 -11.80
C LEU A 69 -7.59 -14.57 -12.75
N LEU A 70 -7.21 -14.73 -14.01
CA LEU A 70 -7.41 -13.71 -15.03
C LEU A 70 -8.91 -13.47 -15.27
N GLU A 71 -9.67 -14.54 -15.47
CA GLU A 71 -11.13 -14.47 -15.66
C GLU A 71 -11.86 -13.90 -14.43
N ALA A 72 -11.42 -14.28 -13.23
CA ALA A 72 -11.94 -13.74 -11.98
C ALA A 72 -11.61 -12.24 -11.82
N ALA A 73 -10.39 -11.83 -12.16
CA ALA A 73 -9.99 -10.43 -12.14
C ALA A 73 -10.76 -9.60 -13.17
N GLU A 74 -10.95 -10.12 -14.38
CA GLU A 74 -11.75 -9.49 -15.42
C GLU A 74 -13.23 -9.36 -15.03
N SER A 75 -13.81 -10.39 -14.41
CA SER A 75 -15.20 -10.37 -13.95
C SER A 75 -15.41 -9.29 -12.90
N ARG A 76 -14.49 -9.19 -11.93
CA ARG A 76 -14.48 -8.11 -10.92
C ARG A 76 -14.33 -6.73 -11.58
N LEU A 77 -13.42 -6.58 -12.54
CA LEU A 77 -13.24 -5.32 -13.26
C LEU A 77 -14.54 -4.89 -13.96
N ARG A 78 -15.19 -5.82 -14.67
CA ARG A 78 -16.47 -5.55 -15.36
C ARG A 78 -17.57 -5.18 -14.36
N GLN A 79 -17.63 -5.85 -13.21
CA GLN A 79 -18.59 -5.52 -12.15
C GLN A 79 -18.36 -4.10 -11.62
N THR A 80 -17.12 -3.78 -11.21
CA THR A 80 -16.77 -2.46 -10.68
C THR A 80 -17.00 -1.35 -11.71
N GLN A 81 -16.78 -1.60 -13.00
CA GLN A 81 -17.07 -0.64 -14.06
C GLN A 81 -18.58 -0.36 -14.20
N ARG A 82 -19.43 -1.39 -14.08
CA ARG A 82 -20.89 -1.23 -14.08
C ARG A 82 -21.36 -0.41 -12.89
N GLU A 83 -20.90 -0.77 -11.69
CA GLU A 83 -21.22 -0.04 -10.46
C GLU A 83 -20.80 1.43 -10.56
N ASN A 84 -19.61 1.71 -11.08
CA ASN A 84 -19.16 3.09 -11.31
C ASN A 84 -20.03 3.85 -12.31
N ALA A 85 -20.47 3.20 -13.39
CA ALA A 85 -21.36 3.83 -14.36
C ALA A 85 -22.71 4.18 -13.71
N ASP A 86 -23.24 3.30 -12.88
CA ASP A 86 -24.50 3.52 -12.15
C ASP A 86 -24.38 4.64 -11.13
N LEU A 87 -23.32 4.64 -10.32
CA LEU A 87 -23.04 5.71 -9.36
C LEU A 87 -22.89 7.06 -10.06
N ARG A 88 -22.17 7.11 -11.18
CA ARG A 88 -22.03 8.34 -11.98
C ARG A 88 -23.38 8.84 -12.49
N ARG A 89 -24.26 7.94 -12.96
CA ARG A 89 -25.64 8.31 -13.37
C ARG A 89 -26.43 8.87 -12.19
N GLN A 90 -26.38 8.23 -11.03
CA GLN A 90 -27.07 8.71 -9.82
C GLN A 90 -26.57 10.09 -9.40
N ILE A 91 -25.25 10.31 -9.40
CA ILE A 91 -24.66 11.62 -9.11
C ILE A 91 -25.19 12.69 -10.06
N THR A 92 -25.25 12.42 -11.35
CA THR A 92 -25.79 13.37 -12.34
C THR A 92 -27.25 13.72 -12.06
N LEU A 93 -28.09 12.72 -11.74
CA LEU A 93 -29.50 12.95 -11.43
C LEU A 93 -29.70 13.75 -10.14
N LEU A 94 -28.96 13.39 -9.09
CA LEU A 94 -29.02 14.08 -7.80
C LEU A 94 -28.59 15.54 -7.92
N LYS A 95 -27.53 15.83 -8.68
CA LYS A 95 -27.09 17.21 -8.95
C LYS A 95 -28.18 18.03 -9.63
N ARG A 96 -28.79 17.50 -10.70
CA ARG A 96 -29.90 18.17 -11.38
C ARG A 96 -31.10 18.43 -10.46
N ARG A 97 -31.41 17.47 -9.58
CA ARG A 97 -32.50 17.62 -8.60
C ARG A 97 -32.19 18.68 -7.55
N LEU A 98 -30.94 18.75 -7.08
CA LEU A 98 -30.49 19.80 -6.16
C LEU A 98 -30.56 21.18 -6.82
N GLU A 99 -30.09 21.32 -8.06
CA GLU A 99 -30.18 22.56 -8.83
C GLU A 99 -31.64 23.01 -9.02
N ALA A 100 -32.57 22.10 -9.28
CA ALA A 100 -33.99 22.43 -9.40
C ALA A 100 -34.64 22.88 -8.07
N LEU A 101 -34.13 22.41 -6.93
CA LEU A 101 -34.62 22.78 -5.60
C LEU A 101 -33.96 24.04 -5.03
N GLN A 102 -32.82 24.47 -5.59
CA GLN A 102 -32.18 25.74 -5.24
C GLN A 102 -32.60 26.82 -6.25
N PRO A 103 -33.61 27.67 -5.94
CA PRO A 103 -33.85 28.85 -6.75
C PRO A 103 -32.58 29.71 -6.75
N ARG A 104 -32.13 30.13 -7.94
CA ARG A 104 -31.08 31.14 -8.08
C ARG A 104 -31.52 32.36 -7.28
N PRO A 105 -30.77 32.82 -6.27
CA PRO A 105 -31.11 34.06 -5.58
C PRO A 105 -31.22 35.17 -6.63
N PRO A 106 -32.22 36.07 -6.55
CA PRO A 106 -32.32 37.19 -7.47
C PRO A 106 -30.97 37.91 -7.49
N ALA A 107 -30.53 38.33 -8.69
CA ALA A 107 -29.29 39.08 -8.83
C ALA A 107 -29.33 40.24 -7.83
N PRO A 108 -28.25 40.50 -7.07
CA PRO A 108 -28.22 41.64 -6.19
C PRO A 108 -28.53 42.88 -7.03
N GLU A 109 -29.62 43.56 -6.70
CA GLU A 109 -29.92 44.88 -7.24
C GLU A 109 -28.74 45.76 -6.81
N TRP A 110 -27.82 46.00 -7.73
CA TRP A 110 -26.78 46.99 -7.52
C TRP A 110 -27.50 48.35 -7.59
N GLU A 111 -28.03 48.80 -6.46
CA GLU A 111 -28.52 50.18 -6.28
C GLU A 111 -27.32 51.14 -6.38
N ASP A 112 -27.40 52.01 -7.40
CA ASP A 112 -26.65 53.24 -7.75
C ASP A 112 -25.19 53.44 -7.23
#